data_AF-D6K9K3-F1
#
_entry.id   AF-D6K9K3-F1
#
_cell.length_a   1.000
_cell.length_b   1.000
_cell.length_c   1.000
_cell.angle_alpha   90.00
_cell.angle_beta   90.00
_cell.angle_gamma   90.00
#
_symmetry.space_group_name_H-M   'P 1'
#
loop_
_entity.id
_entity.type
_entity.pdbx_description
1 polymer ?
#
loop_
_entity_poly.entity_id
_entity_poly.type
_entity_poly.pdbx_seq_one_letter_code
_entity_poly.pdbx_strand_id
1 'polypeptide(L)' 'MSAVMHVLPYLVAAYVFLIGCYGLATSRNLIHAVGCLAVCQSATYVLLLAVGYRDGATAPVFSDIA' A
#
# COMPACT_ATOMS: atom_id res chain seq x y z
N MET A 1 17.79 10.66 -4.14
CA MET A 1 16.43 10.59 -3.58
C MET A 1 16.44 11.23 -2.19
N SER A 2 15.52 12.13 -1.84
CA SER A 2 15.50 12.76 -0.49
C SER A 2 15.07 11.74 0.56
N ALA A 3 15.57 11.85 1.80
CA ALA A 3 15.16 10.99 2.93
C ALA A 3 13.63 10.94 3.09
N VAL A 4 12.94 12.05 2.83
CA VAL A 4 11.47 12.14 2.85
C VAL A 4 10.84 11.16 1.85
N MET A 5 11.40 11.04 0.65
CA MET A 5 10.85 10.18 -0.42
C MET A 5 11.09 8.68 -0.15
N HIS A 6 11.98 8.32 0.77
CA HIS A 6 12.11 6.95 1.26
C HIS A 6 11.11 6.62 2.38
N VAL A 7 10.81 7.58 3.26
CA VAL A 7 9.98 7.33 4.46
C VAL A 7 8.49 7.49 4.19
N LEU A 8 8.12 8.46 3.33
CA LEU A 8 6.73 8.78 3.01
C LEU A 8 5.87 7.57 2.58
N PRO A 9 6.31 6.65 1.69
CA PRO A 9 5.47 5.52 1.29
C PRO A 9 5.15 4.57 2.45
N TYR A 10 6.06 4.40 3.43
CA TYR A 10 5.78 3.61 4.63
C TYR A 10 4.76 4.29 5.54
N LEU A 11 4.85 5.62 5.71
CA LEU A 11 3.87 6.38 6.50
C LEU A 11 2.48 6.34 5.85
N VAL A 12 2.41 6.43 4.52
CA VAL A 12 1.15 6.30 3.78
C VAL A 12 0.57 4.90 3.95
N ALA A 13 1.38 3.83 3.81
CA ALA A 13 0.92 2.47 4.03
C ALA A 13 0.35 2.28 5.45
N ALA A 14 1.05 2.75 6.47
CA ALA A 14 0.59 2.69 7.85
C ALA A 14 -0.72 3.46 8.06
N TYR A 15 -0.82 4.68 7.52
CA TYR A 15 -2.01 5.52 7.64
C TYR A 15 -3.24 4.88 6.99
N VAL A 16 -3.10 4.38 5.75
CA VAL A 16 -4.20 3.72 5.02
C VAL A 16 -4.65 2.45 5.75
N PHE A 17 -3.71 1.66 6.27
CA PHE A 17 -4.03 0.45 7.04
C PHE A 17 -4.79 0.79 8.32
N LEU A 18 -4.33 1.78 9.09
CA LEU A 18 -4.97 2.20 10.34
C LEU A 18 -6.39 2.73 10.12
N ILE A 19 -6.63 3.51 9.06
CA ILE A 19 -7.98 3.98 8.71
C ILE A 19 -8.87 2.81 8.28
N GLY A 20 -8.35 1.87 7.50
CA GLY A 20 -9.08 0.65 7.15
C GLY A 20 -9.47 -0.16 8.39
N CYS A 21 -8.56 -0.34 9.34
CA CYS A 21 -8.83 -0.99 10.63
C CYS A 21 -9.87 -0.23 11.46
N TYR A 22 -9.78 1.10 11.52
CA TYR A 22 -10.76 1.93 12.22
C TYR A 22 -12.15 1.80 11.59
N GLY A 23 -12.23 1.81 10.26
CA GLY A 23 -13.47 1.56 9.53
C GLY A 23 -14.03 0.17 9.81
N LEU A 24 -13.18 -0.86 9.84
CA LEU A 24 -13.58 -2.23 10.17
C LEU A 24 -14.19 -2.33 11.57
N ALA A 25 -13.53 -1.72 12.57
CA ALA A 25 -13.96 -1.76 13.97
C ALA A 25 -15.28 -1.00 14.21
N THR A 26 -15.58 0.02 13.40
CA THR A 26 -16.80 0.84 13.53
C THR A 26 -17.95 0.39 12.61
N SER A 27 -17.67 -0.49 11.65
CA SER A 27 -18.66 -0.97 10.68
C SER A 27 -19.73 -1.87 11.30
N ARG A 28 -21.00 -1.54 11.09
CA ARG A 28 -22.15 -2.42 11.39
C ARG A 28 -22.76 -3.08 10.15
N ASN A 29 -22.37 -2.64 8.95
CA ASN A 29 -22.83 -3.18 7.67
C ASN A 29 -21.69 -3.99 7.03
N LEU A 30 -21.98 -5.23 6.61
CA LEU A 30 -20.98 -6.12 6.01
C LEU A 30 -20.41 -5.60 4.68
N ILE A 31 -21.21 -4.90 3.86
CA ILE A 31 -20.76 -4.31 2.60
C ILE A 31 -19.72 -3.23 2.88
N HIS A 32 -19.99 -2.37 3.87
CA HIS A 32 -19.05 -1.35 4.30
C HIS A 32 -17.78 -1.99 4.89
N ALA A 33 -17.92 -3.05 5.69
CA ALA A 33 -16.78 -3.78 6.25
C ALA A 33 -15.88 -4.37 5.16
N VAL A 34 -16.45 -4.94 4.09
CA VAL A 34 -15.69 -5.43 2.92
C VAL A 34 -14.96 -4.28 2.22
N GLY A 35 -15.60 -3.12 2.10
CA GLY A 35 -14.94 -1.90 1.62
C GLY A 35 -13.72 -1.53 2.48
N CYS A 36 -13.86 -1.53 3.81
CA CYS A 36 -12.75 -1.29 4.73
C CYS A 36 -11.65 -2.36 4.62
N LEU A 37 -12.00 -3.63 4.41
CA LEU A 37 -11.03 -4.70 4.17
C LEU A 37 -10.23 -4.49 2.88
N ALA A 38 -10.89 -4.06 1.80
CA ALA A 38 -10.21 -3.72 0.55
C ALA A 38 -9.19 -2.58 0.76
N VAL A 39 -9.54 -1.57 1.56
CA VAL A 39 -8.62 -0.48 1.94
C VAL A 39 -7.41 -1.02 2.72
N CYS A 40 -7.61 -1.91 3.70
CA CYS A 40 -6.50 -2.57 4.41
C CYS A 40 -5.60 -3.36 3.44
N GLN A 41 -6.19 -4.08 2.49
CA GLN A 41 -5.45 -4.83 1.49
C GLN A 41 -4.62 -3.91 0.57
N SER A 42 -5.20 -2.78 0.13
CA SER A 42 -4.48 -1.79 -0.64
C SER A 42 -3.24 -1.26 0.09
N ALA A 43 -3.33 -1.05 1.41
CA ALA A 43 -2.18 -0.64 2.22
C ALA A 43 -1.03 -1.67 2.17
N THR A 44 -1.35 -2.97 2.17
CA THR A 44 -0.36 -4.03 2.02
C THR A 44 0.34 -3.98 0.67
N TYR A 45 -0.38 -3.70 -0.43
CA TYR A 45 0.25 -3.51 -1.73
C TYR A 45 1.21 -2.32 -1.74
N VAL A 46 0.82 -1.19 -1.13
CA VAL A 46 1.70 -0.02 -1.01
C VAL A 46 2.94 -0.35 -0.18
N LEU A 47 2.80 -1.08 0.92
CA LEU A 47 3.92 -1.52 1.76
C LEU A 47 4.89 -2.42 0.97
N LEU A 48 4.36 -3.42 0.28
CA LEU A 48 5.18 -4.34 -0.52
C LEU A 48 5.93 -3.60 -1.64
N LEU A 49 5.26 -2.64 -2.29
CA LEU A 49 5.89 -1.77 -3.29
C LEU A 49 7.04 -0.96 -2.69
N ALA A 50 6.82 -0.37 -1.50
CA ALA A 50 7.84 0.42 -0.79
C ALA A 50 9.06 -0.43 -0.39
N VAL A 51 8.84 -1.66 0.08
CA VAL A 51 9.91 -2.59 0.46
C VAL A 51 10.69 -3.11 -0.75
N GLY A 52 9.98 -3.37 -1.86
CA GLY A 52 10.58 -3.85 -3.11
C GLY A 52 11.27 -2.78 -3.94
N TYR A 53 11.05 -1.50 -3.65
CA TYR A 53 11.60 -0.39 -4.42
C TYR A 53 13.14 -0.33 -4.34
N ARG A 54 13.76 -0.07 -5.50
CA ARG A 54 15.21 0.12 -5.64
C ARG A 54 15.46 1.29 -6.60
N ASP A 55 16.26 2.27 -6.17
CA ASP A 55 16.63 3.40 -7.01
C ASP A 55 17.37 2.94 -8.27
N GLY A 56 17.00 3.51 -9.42
CA GLY A 56 17.60 3.18 -10.71
C GLY A 56 17.26 1.79 -11.25
N ALA A 57 16.38 1.03 -10.58
CA ALA A 57 15.92 -0.25 -11.09
C ALA A 57 14.92 -0.06 -12.24
N THR A 58 15.00 -0.95 -13.23
CA THR A 58 14.04 -1.06 -14.32
C THR A 58 12.81 -1.85 -13.89
N ALA A 59 11.67 -1.60 -14.53
CA ALA A 59 10.45 -2.38 -14.32
C ALA A 59 10.75 -3.89 -14.50
N PRO A 60 10.39 -4.76 -13.52
CA PRO A 60 10.67 -6.19 -13.56
C PRO A 60 9.65 -6.92 -14.46
N VAL A 61 9.56 -6.48 -15.71
CA VAL A 61 8.78 -7.10 -16.77
C VAL A 61 9.78 -7.53 -17.82
N PHE A 62 9.80 -8.81 -18.17
CA PHE A 62 10.49 -9.26 -19.37
C PHE A 62 9.76 -8.69 -20.58
N SER A 63 10.12 -7.48 -20.99
CA SER A 63 9.91 -7.04 -22.37
C SER A 63 10.89 -7.85 -23.20
N ASP A 64 10.38 -8.78 -24.00
CA ASP A 64 11.13 -9.42 -25.08
C ASP A 64 11.56 -8.33 -26.06
N ILE A 65 12.66 -7.66 -25.77
CA ILE A 65 13.40 -6.80 -26.69
C ILE A 65 14.71 -7.51 -26.96
N ALA A 66 14.75 -8.18 -28.11
CA ALA A 66 15.97 -8.65 -28.76
C ALA A 66 16.91 -7.48 -29.07
#